data_AF-D8TK76-F1
#
_entry.id   AF-D8TK76-F1
#
_cell.length_a   1.000
_cell.length_b   1.000
_cell.length_c   1.000
_cell.angle_alpha   90.00
_cell.angle_beta   90.00
_cell.angle_gamma   90.00
#
_symmetry.space_group_name_H-M   'P 1'
#
loop_
_entity.id
_entity.type
_entity.pdbx_description
1 polymer ?
#
loop_
_entity_poly.entity_id
_entity_poly.type
_entity_poly.pdbx_seq_one_letter_code
_entity_poly.pdbx_strand_id
1 'polypeptide(L)'
;VAVLVRSGVVEDSPVGVAVFLRAHAADLDPTALGEYLGHHEEFELAAMHAYVDQERYGGMSIDAALRSFLLPFRLPGEAQKIDRLMEAFAERYVRDNPGVFRTADAAYVLAFAVIMLNTDAHNPLAERRLDRAGFVAM
;
A
#
# COMPACT_ATOMS: atom_id res chain seq x y z
N VAL A 1 -7.17 -16.39 -7.10
CA VAL A 1 -6.31 -17.16 -6.17
C VAL A 1 -6.76 -18.60 -5.99
N ALA A 2 -7.98 -18.89 -5.50
CA ALA A 2 -8.43 -20.26 -5.18
C ALA A 2 -8.30 -21.30 -6.31
N VAL A 3 -8.46 -20.93 -7.58
CA VAL A 3 -8.24 -21.84 -8.72
C VAL A 3 -6.77 -22.21 -8.88
N LEU A 4 -5.85 -21.24 -8.72
CA LEU A 4 -4.41 -21.44 -8.86
C LEU A 4 -3.83 -22.30 -7.74
N VAL A 5 -4.36 -22.13 -6.54
CA VAL A 5 -4.04 -22.97 -5.38
C VAL A 5 -4.51 -24.42 -5.64
N ARG A 6 -5.77 -24.60 -6.05
CA ARG A 6 -6.30 -25.95 -6.37
C ARG A 6 -5.59 -26.65 -7.52
N SER A 7 -5.06 -25.89 -8.49
CA SER A 7 -4.28 -26.44 -9.59
C SER A 7 -2.81 -26.69 -9.26
N GLY A 8 -2.37 -26.39 -8.03
CA GLY A 8 -0.98 -26.56 -7.58
C GLY A 8 0.02 -25.57 -8.18
N VAL A 9 -0.46 -24.47 -8.79
CA VAL A 9 0.39 -23.43 -9.39
C VAL A 9 0.91 -22.48 -8.32
N VAL A 10 0.12 -22.27 -7.26
CA VAL A 10 0.46 -21.43 -6.11
C VAL A 10 0.36 -22.29 -4.86
N GLU A 11 1.33 -22.15 -3.97
CA GLU A 11 1.30 -22.80 -2.65
C GLU A 11 0.09 -22.29 -1.85
N ASP A 12 -0.62 -23.19 -1.17
CA ASP A 12 -1.76 -22.87 -0.32
C ASP A 12 -1.31 -22.27 1.02
N SER A 13 -0.61 -21.14 0.95
CA SER A 13 -0.16 -20.37 2.11
C SER A 13 -0.22 -18.88 1.82
N PRO A 14 -0.46 -18.03 2.85
CA PRO A 14 -0.47 -16.57 2.66
C PRO A 14 0.82 -16.04 2.03
N VAL A 15 1.97 -16.61 2.42
CA VAL A 15 3.28 -16.27 1.87
C VAL A 15 3.39 -16.70 0.40
N GLY A 16 2.96 -17.92 0.06
CA GLY A 16 2.97 -18.42 -1.31
C GLY A 16 2.13 -17.56 -2.25
N VAL A 17 0.92 -17.20 -1.80
CA VAL A 17 0.04 -16.27 -2.53
C VAL A 17 0.68 -14.91 -2.67
N ALA A 18 1.24 -14.35 -1.60
CA ALA A 18 1.89 -13.04 -1.64
C ALA A 18 3.07 -13.00 -2.64
N VAL A 19 3.92 -14.02 -2.64
CA VAL A 19 5.03 -14.16 -3.58
C VAL A 19 4.52 -14.24 -5.02
N PHE A 20 3.46 -15.03 -5.26
CA PHE A 20 2.84 -15.12 -6.58
C PHE A 20 2.31 -13.77 -7.07
N LEU A 21 1.52 -13.08 -6.22
CA LEU A 21 0.94 -11.78 -6.54
C LEU A 21 2.01 -10.74 -6.84
N ARG A 22 3.13 -10.77 -6.09
CA ARG A 22 4.24 -9.85 -6.30
C ARG A 22 5.01 -10.13 -7.58
N ALA A 23 5.32 -11.41 -7.84
CA ALA A 23 6.07 -11.82 -9.03
C ALA A 23 5.33 -11.53 -10.34
N HIS A 24 4.00 -11.60 -10.33
CA HIS A 24 3.16 -11.41 -11.52
C HIS A 24 2.38 -10.09 -11.51
N ALA A 25 2.72 -9.15 -10.64
CA ALA A 25 1.95 -7.91 -10.45
C ALA A 25 1.75 -7.12 -11.76
N ALA A 26 2.72 -7.17 -12.68
CA ALA A 26 2.63 -6.51 -13.99
C ALA A 26 1.64 -7.18 -14.96
N ASP A 27 1.34 -8.46 -14.75
CA ASP A 27 0.46 -9.27 -15.60
C ASP A 27 -0.97 -9.38 -15.03
N LEU A 28 -1.17 -8.92 -13.80
CA LEU A 28 -2.46 -8.95 -13.11
C LEU A 28 -3.24 -7.65 -13.36
N ASP A 29 -4.57 -7.75 -13.31
CA ASP A 29 -5.41 -6.56 -13.30
C ASP A 29 -5.13 -5.75 -12.02
N PRO A 30 -4.71 -4.47 -12.12
CA PRO A 30 -4.33 -3.67 -10.96
C PRO A 30 -5.48 -3.43 -9.97
N THR A 31 -6.72 -3.44 -10.45
CA THR A 31 -7.91 -3.23 -9.61
C THR A 31 -8.21 -4.50 -8.81
N ALA A 32 -8.20 -5.66 -9.47
CA ALA A 32 -8.39 -6.94 -8.82
C ALA A 32 -7.28 -7.25 -7.80
N LEU A 33 -6.03 -6.88 -8.09
CA LEU A 33 -4.93 -7.01 -7.15
C LEU A 33 -5.16 -6.16 -5.90
N GLY A 34 -5.50 -4.88 -6.07
CA GLY A 34 -5.78 -3.99 -4.95
C GLY A 34 -6.98 -4.45 -4.12
N GLU A 35 -8.04 -4.90 -4.79
CA GLU A 35 -9.23 -5.45 -4.13
C GLU A 35 -8.89 -6.67 -3.27
N TYR A 36 -8.12 -7.63 -3.81
CA TYR A 36 -7.70 -8.81 -3.07
C TYR A 36 -6.83 -8.46 -1.86
N LEU A 37 -5.85 -7.56 -2.02
CA LEU A 37 -5.00 -7.10 -0.91
C LEU A 37 -5.80 -6.32 0.14
N GLY A 38 -6.94 -5.73 -0.25
CA GLY A 38 -7.86 -5.03 0.63
C GLY A 38 -8.87 -5.92 1.35
N HIS A 39 -8.82 -7.24 1.22
CA HIS A 39 -9.72 -8.13 1.97
C HIS A 39 -9.39 -8.16 3.47
N HIS A 40 -10.31 -8.66 4.28
CA HIS A 40 -10.26 -8.62 5.76
C HIS A 40 -10.30 -10.01 6.40
N GLU A 41 -10.56 -11.02 5.59
CA GLU A 41 -10.53 -12.43 5.91
C GLU A 41 -9.11 -12.82 6.32
N GLU A 42 -8.99 -13.71 7.31
CA GLU A 42 -7.72 -14.02 7.98
C GLU A 42 -6.60 -14.43 7.00
N PHE A 43 -6.94 -15.23 5.99
CA PHE A 43 -5.98 -15.72 4.99
C PHE A 43 -5.50 -14.59 4.08
N GLU A 44 -6.42 -13.83 3.49
CA GLU A 44 -6.13 -12.70 2.61
C GLU A 44 -5.39 -11.58 3.34
N LEU A 45 -5.77 -11.30 4.60
CA LEU A 45 -5.09 -10.34 5.44
C LEU A 45 -3.64 -10.76 5.71
N ALA A 46 -3.41 -12.03 6.06
CA ALA A 46 -2.06 -12.57 6.21
C ALA A 46 -1.28 -12.50 4.88
N ALA A 47 -1.93 -12.71 3.74
CA ALA A 47 -1.31 -12.62 2.43
C ALA A 47 -0.93 -11.17 2.07
N MET A 48 -1.76 -10.19 2.45
CA MET A 48 -1.45 -8.77 2.32
C MET A 48 -0.23 -8.40 3.16
N HIS A 49 -0.15 -8.80 4.43
CA HIS A 49 1.04 -8.54 5.25
C HIS A 49 2.29 -9.18 4.65
N ALA A 50 2.19 -10.43 4.19
CA ALA A 50 3.30 -11.11 3.51
C ALA A 50 3.67 -10.45 2.15
N TYR A 51 2.73 -9.78 1.48
CA TYR A 51 2.98 -9.01 0.26
C TYR A 51 3.77 -7.74 0.56
N VAL A 52 3.35 -7.00 1.59
CA VAL A 52 4.03 -5.78 2.05
C VAL A 52 5.41 -6.10 2.62
N ASP A 53 5.58 -7.23 3.30
CA ASP A 53 6.87 -7.62 3.89
C ASP A 53 7.96 -7.96 2.86
N GLN A 54 7.59 -8.12 1.58
CA GLN A 54 8.54 -8.27 0.48
C GLN A 54 9.11 -6.93 0.00
N GLU A 55 8.54 -5.80 0.42
CA GLU A 55 9.01 -4.47 0.07
C GLU A 55 10.36 -4.14 0.71
N ARG A 56 11.14 -3.26 0.07
CA ARG A 56 12.41 -2.79 0.62
C ARG A 56 12.48 -1.29 0.50
N TYR A 57 12.21 -0.60 1.60
CA TYR A 57 12.15 0.87 1.62
C TYR A 57 13.41 1.52 2.19
N GLY A 58 14.43 0.73 2.57
CA GLY A 58 15.63 1.25 3.23
C GLY A 58 16.32 2.34 2.41
N GLY A 59 16.45 3.53 3.01
CA GLY A 59 17.07 4.71 2.39
C GLY A 59 16.17 5.47 1.40
N MET A 60 14.93 5.02 1.19
CA MET A 60 13.95 5.76 0.39
C MET A 60 13.30 6.87 1.22
N SER A 61 12.94 7.97 0.58
CA SER A 61 11.99 8.92 1.17
C SER A 61 10.58 8.30 1.17
N ILE A 62 9.71 8.78 2.07
CA ILE A 62 8.37 8.21 2.22
C ILE A 62 7.52 8.34 0.96
N ASP A 63 7.69 9.42 0.20
CA ASP A 63 6.98 9.62 -1.06
C ASP A 63 7.48 8.68 -2.17
N ALA A 64 8.78 8.36 -2.20
CA ALA A 64 9.33 7.38 -3.14
C ALA A 64 8.88 5.96 -2.79
N ALA A 65 8.91 5.61 -1.50
CA ALA A 65 8.40 4.33 -1.00
C ALA A 65 6.90 4.18 -1.30
N LEU A 66 6.11 5.23 -1.07
CA LEU A 66 4.67 5.22 -1.33
C LEU A 66 4.36 5.06 -2.82
N ARG A 67 5.12 5.73 -3.69
CA ARG A 67 5.01 5.53 -5.15
C ARG A 67 5.33 4.09 -5.54
N SER A 68 6.39 3.51 -4.98
CA SER A 68 6.74 2.10 -5.22
C SER A 68 5.63 1.15 -4.77
N PHE A 69 5.07 1.40 -3.59
CA PHE A 69 4.01 0.59 -3.00
C PHE A 69 2.71 0.60 -3.82
N LEU A 70 2.31 1.78 -4.30
CA LEU A 70 1.05 1.97 -5.04
C LEU A 70 1.19 1.77 -6.56
N LEU A 71 2.40 1.57 -7.08
CA LEU A 71 2.63 1.35 -8.51
C LEU A 71 1.92 0.10 -9.07
N PRO A 72 1.99 -1.09 -8.42
CA PRO A 72 1.47 -2.33 -8.99
C PRO A 72 -0.05 -2.51 -8.92
N PHE A 73 -0.76 -1.77 -8.07
CA PHE A 73 -2.20 -1.94 -7.87
C PHE A 73 -2.96 -0.61 -7.80
N ARG A 74 -4.29 -0.67 -7.84
CA ARG A 74 -5.16 0.48 -7.57
C ARG A 74 -5.74 0.35 -6.17
N LEU A 75 -5.73 1.43 -5.41
CA LEU A 75 -6.35 1.44 -4.09
C LEU A 75 -7.85 1.08 -4.22
N PRO A 76 -8.39 0.23 -3.33
CA PRO A 76 -9.82 -0.05 -3.28
C PRO A 76 -10.64 1.21 -3.01
N GLY A 77 -11.94 1.17 -3.31
CA GLY A 77 -12.84 2.30 -3.08
C GLY A 77 -13.27 2.47 -1.63
N GLU A 78 -13.26 1.41 -0.84
CA GLU A 78 -13.71 1.43 0.55
C GLU A 78 -12.62 1.91 1.50
N ALA A 79 -12.94 2.93 2.29
CA ALA A 79 -12.01 3.56 3.22
C ALA A 79 -11.31 2.55 4.16
N GLN A 80 -12.05 1.56 4.67
CA GLN A 80 -11.52 0.53 5.57
C GLN A 80 -10.45 -0.36 4.91
N LYS A 81 -10.50 -0.57 3.60
CA LYS A 81 -9.50 -1.36 2.87
C LYS A 81 -8.24 -0.54 2.61
N ILE A 82 -8.42 0.72 2.22
CA ILE A 82 -7.30 1.68 2.07
C ILE A 82 -6.56 1.79 3.40
N ASP A 83 -7.29 1.96 4.50
CA ASP A 83 -6.76 2.08 5.85
C ASP A 83 -5.78 0.94 6.19
N ARG A 84 -6.23 -0.31 6.04
CA ARG A 84 -5.41 -1.51 6.27
C ARG A 84 -4.14 -1.57 5.42
N LEU A 85 -4.22 -1.20 4.14
CA LEU A 85 -3.05 -1.17 3.25
C LEU A 85 -2.05 -0.10 3.70
N MET A 86 -2.54 1.05 4.12
CA MET A 86 -1.71 2.18 4.53
C MET A 86 -1.07 1.97 5.90
N GLU A 87 -1.75 1.30 6.83
CA GLU A 87 -1.17 0.85 8.11
C GLU A 87 0.00 -0.11 7.87
N ALA A 88 -0.23 -1.16 7.07
CA ALA A 88 0.81 -2.13 6.73
C ALA A 88 2.02 -1.47 6.02
N PHE A 89 1.76 -0.54 5.10
CA PHE A 89 2.81 0.27 4.47
C PHE A 89 3.63 1.06 5.50
N ALA A 90 2.96 1.76 6.41
CA ALA A 90 3.61 2.61 7.41
C ALA A 90 4.47 1.80 8.38
N GLU A 91 3.95 0.68 8.87
CA GLU A 91 4.71 -0.26 9.70
C GLU A 91 5.97 -0.75 9.01
N ARG A 92 5.84 -1.15 7.73
CA ARG A 92 7.00 -1.62 6.95
C ARG A 92 8.00 -0.51 6.69
N TYR A 93 7.54 0.69 6.34
CA TYR A 93 8.42 1.83 6.09
C TYR A 93 9.26 2.20 7.32
N VAL A 94 8.64 2.25 8.50
CA VAL A 94 9.34 2.57 9.75
C VAL A 94 10.35 1.48 10.13
N ARG A 95 10.00 0.20 9.89
CA ARG A 95 10.90 -0.93 10.11
C ARG A 95 12.16 -0.85 9.25
N ASP A 96 12.00 -0.47 7.97
CA ASP A 96 13.12 -0.36 7.02
C ASP A 96 13.92 0.94 7.16
N ASN A 97 13.34 1.98 7.78
CA ASN A 97 13.95 3.31 7.94
C ASN A 97 13.96 3.75 9.43
N PRO A 98 14.70 3.04 10.30
CA PRO A 98 14.73 3.35 11.72
C PRO A 98 15.24 4.77 11.96
N GLY A 99 14.51 5.52 12.79
CA GLY A 99 14.86 6.90 13.17
C GLY A 99 14.31 8.00 12.26
N VAL A 100 13.71 7.67 11.10
CA VAL A 100 13.04 8.67 10.25
C VAL A 100 11.71 9.12 10.87
N PHE A 101 10.90 8.17 11.34
CA PHE A 101 9.69 8.43 12.11
C PHE A 101 9.80 7.81 13.50
N ARG A 102 9.16 8.45 14.49
CA ARG A 102 9.10 7.93 15.86
C ARG A 102 8.13 6.76 16.01
N THR A 103 7.05 6.75 15.23
CA THR A 103 5.98 5.75 15.27
C THR A 103 5.47 5.46 13.85
N ALA A 104 4.85 4.29 13.66
CA ALA A 104 4.14 3.97 12.43
C ALA A 104 2.99 4.95 12.17
N ASP A 105 2.24 5.34 13.21
CA ASP A 105 1.15 6.33 13.11
C ASP A 105 1.60 7.65 12.46
N ALA A 106 2.80 8.14 12.78
CA ALA A 106 3.33 9.36 12.18
C ALA A 106 3.62 9.19 10.68
N ALA A 107 4.16 8.03 10.29
CA ALA A 107 4.38 7.69 8.88
C ALA A 107 3.06 7.50 8.13
N TYR A 108 2.08 6.84 8.76
CA TYR A 108 0.72 6.64 8.25
C TYR A 108 0.03 7.98 7.97
N VAL A 109 0.01 8.90 8.94
CA VAL A 109 -0.63 10.22 8.80
C VAL A 109 0.01 10.98 7.65
N LEU A 110 1.34 10.98 7.56
CA LEU A 110 2.03 11.67 6.47
C LEU A 110 1.76 11.01 5.11
N ALA A 111 1.72 9.68 5.03
CA ALA A 111 1.43 8.97 3.78
C ALA A 111 0.01 9.31 3.27
N PHE A 112 -0.98 9.35 4.16
CA PHE A 112 -2.33 9.84 3.83
C PHE A 112 -2.34 11.30 3.41
N ALA A 113 -1.60 12.16 4.11
CA ALA A 113 -1.46 13.56 3.74
C ALA A 113 -0.87 13.72 2.32
N VAL A 114 0.10 12.89 1.94
CA VAL A 114 0.66 12.87 0.57
C VAL A 114 -0.39 12.42 -0.46
N ILE A 115 -1.21 11.41 -0.16
CA ILE A 115 -2.30 10.97 -1.07
C ILE A 115 -3.36 12.07 -1.25
N MET A 116 -3.76 12.71 -0.15
CA MET A 116 -4.71 13.82 -0.18
C MET A 116 -4.14 15.02 -0.95
N LEU A 117 -2.87 15.37 -0.71
CA LEU A 117 -2.18 16.42 -1.45
C LEU A 117 -2.13 16.13 -2.95
N ASN A 118 -1.90 14.87 -3.35
CA ASN A 118 -1.92 14.48 -4.76
C ASN A 118 -3.32 14.71 -5.39
N THR A 119 -4.38 14.36 -4.67
CA THR A 119 -5.76 14.62 -5.12
C THR A 119 -6.01 16.12 -5.25
N ASP A 120 -5.66 16.90 -4.24
CA ASP A 120 -5.81 18.36 -4.21
C ASP A 120 -5.03 19.07 -5.34
N ALA A 121 -3.78 18.66 -5.59
CA ALA A 121 -2.90 19.28 -6.57
C ALA A 121 -3.28 18.98 -8.02
N HIS A 122 -3.84 17.80 -8.29
CA HIS A 122 -4.02 17.27 -9.66
C HIS A 122 -5.46 17.04 -10.09
N ASN A 123 -6.43 17.02 -9.18
CA ASN A 123 -7.84 16.93 -9.54
C ASN A 123 -8.31 18.26 -10.18
N PRO A 124 -8.77 18.27 -11.44
CA PRO A 124 -9.27 19.49 -12.09
C PRO A 124 -10.47 20.13 -11.38
N LEU A 125 -11.19 19.35 -10.58
CA LEU A 125 -12.35 19.80 -9.80
C LEU A 125 -11.97 20.36 -8.41
N ALA A 126 -10.69 20.35 -8.03
CA ALA A 126 -10.25 20.90 -6.75
C ALA A 126 -10.37 22.43 -6.75
N GLU A 127 -11.26 22.96 -5.90
CA GLU A 127 -11.55 24.40 -5.81
C GLU A 127 -10.44 25.21 -5.15
N ARG A 128 -9.74 24.61 -4.18
CA ARG A 128 -8.62 25.22 -3.46
C ARG A 128 -7.46 24.25 -3.49
N ARG A 129 -6.25 24.78 -3.76
CA ARG A 129 -5.02 24.00 -3.74
C ARG A 129 -4.21 24.34 -2.50
N LEU A 130 -3.70 23.33 -1.82
CA LEU A 130 -2.83 23.47 -0.68
C LEU A 130 -1.43 23.87 -1.16
N ASP A 131 -0.95 25.01 -0.72
CA ASP A 131 0.43 25.42 -0.96
C ASP A 131 1.37 24.75 0.04
N ARG A 132 2.69 24.97 -0.14
CA ARG A 132 3.70 24.38 0.75
C ARG A 132 3.48 24.77 2.21
N ALA A 133 3.12 26.03 2.46
CA ALA A 133 2.92 26.52 3.82
C ALA A 133 1.70 25.85 4.47
N GLY A 134 0.60 25.71 3.72
CA GLY A 134 -0.60 24.99 4.14
C GLY A 134 -0.34 23.52 4.43
N PHE A 135 0.47 22.83 3.62
CA PHE A 135 0.82 21.44 3.87
C PHE A 135 1.66 21.25 5.13
N VAL A 136 2.60 22.16 5.40
CA VAL A 136 3.44 22.11 6.61
C VAL A 136 2.66 22.46 7.88
N ALA A 137 1.57 23.23 7.76
CA ALA A 137 0.75 23.69 8.88
C ALA A 137 -0.45 22.77 9.21
N MET A 138 -0.64 21.70 8.44
CA MET A 138 -1.73 20.72 8.62
C MET A 138 -1.46 19.81 9.81
#